data_AF-A0A4U3A8B5-F1
#
_entry.id   AF-A0A4U3A8B5-F1
#
_cell.length_a   1.000
_cell.length_b   1.000
_cell.length_c   1.000
_cell.angle_alpha   90.00
_cell.angle_beta   90.00
_cell.angle_gamma   90.00
#
_symmetry.space_group_name_H-M   'P 1'
#
loop_
_entity.id
_entity.type
_entity.pdbx_description
1 polymer ?
#
loop_
_entity_poly.entity_id
_entity_poly.type
_entity_poly.pdbx_seq_one_letter_code
_entity_poly.pdbx_strand_id
1 'polypeptide(L)'
;MIKKILRVTSIVITIFVFVLIWMHIDVTLGRKMEVGKNMPTEYAPHYSDFQLYVEGKSFYKQLFTDIREAKQSIYTYFFILSDDKSSHTFFNLLKEKAKEGVNVYLSVDRINDLSFERKMINELRESGVHFTYSRKPELPFGFYSCSIS
;
A
#
# COMPACT_ATOMS: atom_id res chain seq x y z
N MET A 1 47.36 -20.19 -3.57
CA MET A 1 46.34 -19.12 -3.79
C MET A 1 45.15 -19.58 -4.62
N ILE A 2 45.33 -20.11 -5.83
CA ILE A 2 44.25 -20.46 -6.78
C ILE A 2 43.22 -21.46 -6.21
N LYS A 3 43.65 -22.54 -5.54
CA LYS A 3 42.72 -23.52 -4.93
C LYS A 3 41.82 -22.94 -3.84
N LYS A 4 42.29 -21.92 -3.11
CA LYS A 4 41.50 -21.23 -2.07
C LYS A 4 40.44 -20.33 -2.71
N ILE A 5 40.81 -19.63 -3.77
CA ILE A 5 39.90 -18.81 -4.58
C ILE A 5 38.81 -19.70 -5.20
N LEU A 6 39.18 -20.83 -5.81
CA LEU A 6 38.23 -21.76 -6.43
C LEU A 6 37.22 -22.37 -5.44
N ARG A 7 37.64 -22.65 -4.20
CA ARG A 7 36.73 -23.12 -3.14
C ARG A 7 35.75 -22.03 -2.72
N VAL A 8 36.23 -20.80 -2.55
CA VAL A 8 35.38 -19.67 -2.17
C VAL A 8 34.35 -19.38 -3.25
N THR A 9 34.76 -19.34 -4.52
CA THR A 9 33.82 -19.12 -5.63
C THR A 9 32.78 -20.23 -5.73
N SER A 10 33.19 -21.49 -5.56
CA SER A 10 32.24 -22.61 -5.52
C SER A 10 31.22 -22.48 -4.40
N ILE A 11 31.62 -22.10 -3.19
CA ILE A 11 30.69 -21.89 -2.07
C ILE A 11 29.69 -20.77 -2.39
N VAL A 12 30.16 -19.66 -2.94
CA VAL A 12 29.30 -18.52 -3.31
C VAL A 12 28.27 -18.93 -4.36
N ILE A 13 28.67 -19.68 -5.39
CA ILE A 13 27.76 -20.18 -6.43
C ILE A 13 26.72 -21.12 -5.82
N THR A 14 27.13 -22.04 -4.96
CA THR A 14 26.20 -22.96 -4.29
C THR A 14 25.18 -22.21 -3.44
N ILE A 15 25.61 -21.23 -2.64
CA ILE A 15 24.70 -20.38 -1.84
C ILE A 15 23.71 -19.65 -2.75
N PHE A 16 24.19 -19.08 -3.86
CA PHE A 16 23.34 -18.37 -4.81
C PHE A 16 22.25 -19.29 -5.40
N VAL A 17 22.62 -20.51 -5.81
CA VAL A 17 21.66 -21.50 -6.31
C VAL A 17 20.63 -21.88 -5.24
N PHE A 18 21.05 -22.08 -3.99
CA PHE A 18 20.12 -22.34 -2.88
C PHE A 18 19.13 -21.19 -2.66
N VAL A 19 19.59 -19.94 -2.74
CA VAL A 19 18.71 -18.75 -2.64
C VAL A 19 17.70 -18.70 -3.78
N LEU A 20 18.10 -19.02 -5.02
CA LEU A 20 17.18 -19.06 -6.16
C LEU A 20 16.12 -20.17 -6.00
N ILE A 21 16.51 -21.35 -5.51
CA ILE A 21 15.57 -22.45 -5.25
C ILE A 21 14.59 -22.05 -4.15
N TRP A 22 15.07 -21.47 -3.04
CA TRP A 22 14.19 -20.97 -1.98
C TRP A 22 13.22 -19.94 -2.56
N MET A 23 13.71 -18.90 -3.23
CA MET A 23 12.88 -17.86 -3.84
C MET A 23 11.79 -18.46 -4.76
N HIS A 24 12.13 -19.45 -5.57
CA HIS A 24 11.15 -20.13 -6.43
C HIS A 24 10.07 -20.87 -5.62
N ILE A 25 10.47 -21.60 -4.57
CA ILE A 25 9.53 -22.29 -3.67
C ILE A 25 8.63 -21.28 -2.95
N ASP A 26 9.19 -20.20 -2.42
CA ASP A 26 8.48 -19.14 -1.71
C ASP A 26 7.39 -18.50 -2.59
N VAL A 27 7.76 -18.06 -3.80
CA VAL A 27 6.83 -17.44 -4.76
C VAL A 27 5.75 -18.41 -5.21
N THR A 28 6.11 -19.66 -5.51
CA THR A 28 5.13 -20.64 -6.01
C THR A 28 4.14 -21.09 -4.95
N LEU A 29 4.59 -21.31 -3.71
CA LEU A 29 3.71 -21.63 -2.59
C LEU A 29 2.85 -20.41 -2.21
N GLY A 30 3.47 -19.23 -2.09
CA GLY A 30 2.81 -17.95 -1.85
C GLY A 30 1.59 -17.74 -2.76
N ARG A 31 1.82 -17.83 -4.08
CA ARG A 31 0.75 -17.70 -5.08
C ARG A 31 -0.36 -18.72 -4.92
N LYS A 32 -0.03 -19.99 -4.63
CA LYS A 32 -1.05 -21.05 -4.50
C LYS A 32 -2.01 -20.79 -3.34
N MET A 33 -1.52 -20.33 -2.19
CA MET A 33 -2.42 -20.06 -1.06
C MET A 33 -3.23 -18.79 -1.26
N GLU A 34 -2.67 -17.78 -1.91
CA GLU A 34 -3.39 -16.54 -2.24
C GLU A 34 -4.61 -16.82 -3.14
N VAL A 35 -4.42 -17.63 -4.19
CA VAL A 35 -5.49 -18.07 -5.09
C VAL A 35 -6.56 -18.88 -4.33
N GLY A 36 -6.15 -19.70 -3.37
CA GLY A 36 -7.08 -20.47 -2.53
C GLY A 36 -7.92 -19.60 -1.58
N LYS A 37 -7.41 -18.44 -1.15
CA LYS A 37 -8.12 -17.49 -0.28
C LYS A 37 -9.07 -16.57 -1.05
N ASN A 38 -8.64 -16.11 -2.23
CA ASN A 38 -9.36 -15.10 -3.02
C ASN A 38 -10.32 -15.73 -4.03
N MET A 39 -11.12 -16.70 -3.59
CA MET A 39 -12.23 -17.18 -4.43
C MET A 39 -13.23 -16.04 -4.60
N PRO A 40 -13.69 -15.73 -5.83
CA PRO A 40 -14.64 -14.64 -6.06
C PRO A 40 -15.88 -14.84 -5.18
N THR A 41 -16.09 -13.93 -4.24
CA THR A 41 -17.36 -13.86 -3.51
C THR A 41 -18.38 -13.18 -4.41
N GLU A 42 -19.42 -13.91 -4.79
CA GLU A 42 -20.57 -13.30 -5.43
C GLU A 42 -21.36 -12.52 -4.38
N TYR A 43 -21.39 -11.19 -4.54
CA TYR A 43 -22.25 -10.33 -3.74
C TYR A 43 -23.63 -10.27 -4.39
N ALA A 44 -24.68 -10.19 -3.56
CA ALA A 44 -26.01 -9.89 -4.06
C ALA A 44 -26.01 -8.53 -4.80
N PRO A 45 -26.84 -8.36 -5.85
CA PRO A 45 -26.94 -7.08 -6.52
C PRO A 45 -27.40 -6.00 -5.54
N HIS A 46 -26.56 -4.99 -5.35
CA HIS A 46 -26.86 -3.79 -4.59
C HIS A 46 -27.09 -2.64 -5.56
N TYR A 47 -28.19 -1.91 -5.37
CA TYR A 47 -28.45 -0.68 -6.12
C TYR A 47 -27.80 0.48 -5.38
N SER A 48 -26.89 1.17 -6.07
CA SER A 48 -26.20 2.36 -5.56
C SER A 48 -26.26 3.46 -6.60
N ASP A 49 -26.38 4.71 -6.14
CA ASP A 49 -26.18 5.86 -7.00
C ASP A 49 -24.69 6.02 -7.28
N PHE A 50 -24.34 6.17 -8.56
CA PHE A 50 -22.96 6.40 -8.98
C PHE A 50 -22.89 7.69 -9.79
N GLN A 51 -21.80 8.44 -9.56
CA GLN A 51 -21.49 9.62 -10.35
C GLN A 51 -20.12 9.45 -11.00
N LEU A 52 -20.08 9.59 -12.33
CA LEU A 52 -18.84 9.50 -13.10
C LEU A 52 -18.18 10.88 -13.18
N TYR A 53 -16.93 10.96 -12.71
CA TYR A 53 -16.08 12.15 -12.87
C TYR A 53 -15.02 11.87 -13.93
N VAL A 54 -15.10 12.56 -15.07
CA VAL A 54 -14.11 12.45 -16.15
C VAL A 54 -12.95 13.45 -15.99
N GLU A 55 -13.12 14.48 -15.15
CA GLU A 55 -12.11 15.50 -14.89
C GLU A 55 -11.63 15.44 -13.44
N GLY A 56 -10.31 15.45 -13.23
CA GLY A 56 -9.71 15.43 -11.90
C GLY A 56 -10.16 16.57 -10.99
N LYS A 57 -10.36 17.77 -11.53
CA LYS A 57 -10.84 18.92 -10.74
C LYS A 57 -12.23 18.69 -10.16
N SER A 58 -13.12 18.09 -10.95
CA SER A 58 -14.48 17.74 -10.50
C SER A 58 -14.46 16.66 -9.43
N PHE A 59 -13.63 15.64 -9.62
CA PHE A 59 -13.40 14.57 -8.65
C PHE A 59 -12.89 15.11 -7.31
N TYR A 60 -11.80 15.88 -7.31
CA TYR A 60 -11.22 16.42 -6.07
C TYR A 60 -12.18 17.38 -5.36
N LYS A 61 -12.96 18.16 -6.11
CA LYS A 61 -13.99 19.02 -5.51
C LYS A 61 -15.01 18.18 -4.75
N GLN A 62 -15.53 17.10 -5.34
CA GLN A 62 -16.47 16.22 -4.66
C GLN A 62 -15.81 15.53 -3.46
N LEU A 63 -14.65 14.90 -3.66
CA LEU A 63 -13.92 14.21 -2.60
C LEU A 63 -13.71 15.09 -1.36
N PHE A 64 -13.34 16.35 -1.57
CA PHE A 64 -13.14 17.28 -0.45
C PHE A 64 -14.45 17.69 0.23
N THR A 65 -15.56 17.73 -0.50
CA THR A 65 -16.89 17.92 0.11
C THR A 65 -17.25 16.71 0.97
N ASP A 66 -17.11 15.50 0.45
CA ASP A 66 -17.45 14.26 1.15
C ASP A 66 -16.65 14.10 2.46
N ILE A 67 -15.36 14.44 2.43
CA ILE A 67 -14.49 14.43 3.61
C ILE A 67 -14.98 15.42 4.67
N ARG A 68 -15.35 16.64 4.28
CA ARG A 68 -15.83 17.66 5.23
C ARG A 68 -17.14 17.23 5.89
N GLU A 69 -18.04 16.63 5.11
CA GLU A 69 -19.37 16.21 5.56
C GLU A 69 -19.36 14.90 6.35
N ALA A 70 -18.27 14.12 6.29
CA ALA A 70 -18.14 12.87 7.03
C ALA A 70 -18.26 13.08 8.55
N LYS A 71 -19.09 12.24 9.20
CA LYS A 71 -19.41 12.35 10.63
C LYS A 71 -18.84 11.23 11.49
N GLN A 72 -18.60 10.06 10.92
CA GLN A 72 -18.23 8.86 11.68
C GLN A 72 -16.86 8.31 11.29
N SER A 73 -16.66 8.06 9.99
CA SER A 73 -15.41 7.47 9.52
C SER A 73 -15.11 7.86 8.08
N ILE A 74 -13.83 7.87 7.76
CA ILE A 74 -13.30 8.12 6.41
C ILE A 74 -12.31 7.00 6.11
N TYR A 75 -12.58 6.23 5.07
CA TYR A 75 -11.68 5.20 4.56
C TYR A 75 -11.24 5.60 3.17
N THR A 76 -9.94 5.78 2.99
CA THR A 76 -9.37 6.22 1.71
C THR A 76 -8.20 5.34 1.31
N TYR A 77 -8.12 5.07 0.01
CA TYR A 77 -7.02 4.36 -0.61
C TYR A 77 -6.55 5.12 -1.85
N PHE A 78 -5.25 5.38 -1.95
CA PHE A 78 -4.62 6.00 -3.11
C PHE A 78 -3.43 5.19 -3.59
N PHE A 79 -3.30 5.04 -4.91
CA PHE A 79 -2.14 4.37 -5.50
C PHE A 79 -0.88 5.26 -5.43
N ILE A 80 -0.98 6.50 -5.90
CA ILE A 80 0.11 7.48 -5.88
C ILE A 80 -0.36 8.74 -5.15
N LEU A 81 0.49 9.26 -4.26
CA LEU A 81 0.37 10.59 -3.68
C LEU A 81 1.59 11.40 -4.12
N SER A 82 1.34 12.60 -4.63
CA SER A 82 2.39 13.50 -5.11
C SER A 82 2.49 14.73 -4.20
N ASP A 83 3.64 15.37 -4.16
CA ASP A 83 3.82 16.64 -3.44
C ASP A 83 3.19 17.79 -4.25
N ASP A 84 1.86 17.86 -4.23
CA ASP A 84 1.08 18.87 -4.94
C ASP A 84 0.02 19.52 -4.04
N LYS A 85 -0.53 20.65 -4.53
CA LYS A 85 -1.52 21.42 -3.77
C LYS A 85 -2.76 20.59 -3.42
N SER A 86 -3.16 19.68 -4.30
CA SER A 86 -4.34 18.82 -4.10
C SER A 86 -4.11 17.85 -2.95
N SER A 87 -2.94 17.20 -2.91
CA SER A 87 -2.55 16.26 -1.87
C SER A 87 -2.37 16.95 -0.52
N HIS A 88 -1.74 18.13 -0.48
CA HIS A 88 -1.67 18.94 0.74
C HIS A 88 -3.05 19.30 1.29
N THR A 89 -3.96 19.70 0.39
CA THR A 89 -5.35 20.02 0.77
C THR A 89 -6.06 18.77 1.32
N PHE A 90 -5.90 17.64 0.63
CA PHE A 90 -6.45 16.35 1.05
C PHE A 90 -5.96 15.96 2.45
N PHE A 91 -4.64 15.97 2.70
CA PHE A 91 -4.09 15.61 4.01
C PHE A 91 -4.54 16.57 5.11
N ASN A 92 -4.58 17.87 4.85
CA ASN A 92 -5.05 18.83 5.85
C ASN A 92 -6.51 18.58 6.25
N LEU A 93 -7.38 18.29 5.28
CA LEU A 93 -8.76 17.90 5.58
C LEU A 93 -8.83 16.62 6.41
N LEU A 94 -8.04 15.59 6.07
CA LEU A 94 -7.98 14.37 6.89
C LEU A 94 -7.52 14.64 8.32
N LYS A 95 -6.48 15.47 8.50
CA LYS A 95 -5.97 15.88 9.82
C LYS A 95 -7.03 16.65 10.61
N GLU A 96 -7.78 17.54 9.98
CA GLU A 96 -8.88 18.29 10.61
C GLU A 96 -9.99 17.35 11.09
N LYS A 97 -10.46 16.44 10.22
CA LYS A 97 -11.51 15.48 10.58
C LYS A 97 -11.08 14.52 11.69
N ALA A 98 -9.83 14.08 11.71
CA ALA A 98 -9.29 13.27 12.80
C ALA A 98 -9.32 14.02 14.14
N LYS A 99 -8.97 15.31 14.15
CA LYS A 99 -9.03 16.17 15.35
C LYS A 99 -10.47 16.43 15.82
N GLU A 100 -11.44 16.44 14.90
CA GLU A 100 -12.87 16.51 15.23
C GLU A 100 -13.42 15.21 15.84
N GLY A 101 -12.62 14.14 15.90
CA GLY A 101 -13.02 12.84 16.44
C GLY A 101 -13.61 11.87 15.41
N VAL A 102 -13.51 12.19 14.11
CA VAL A 102 -13.87 11.26 13.04
C VAL A 102 -12.76 10.22 12.88
N ASN A 103 -13.11 8.93 12.74
CA ASN A 103 -12.11 7.88 12.52
C ASN A 103 -11.59 7.94 11.09
N VAL A 104 -10.33 8.35 10.90
CA VAL A 104 -9.73 8.52 9.58
C VAL A 104 -8.69 7.45 9.30
N TYR A 105 -8.88 6.71 8.20
CA TYR A 105 -7.98 5.67 7.72
C TYR A 105 -7.51 6.01 6.31
N LEU A 106 -6.19 6.08 6.15
CA LEU A 106 -5.54 6.30 4.86
C LEU A 106 -4.61 5.14 4.55
N SER A 107 -4.84 4.50 3.41
CA SER A 107 -3.91 3.54 2.83
C SER A 107 -3.31 4.01 1.52
N VAL A 108 -2.00 3.79 1.35
CA VAL A 108 -1.24 4.24 0.18
C VAL A 108 -0.32 3.13 -0.30
N ASP A 109 -0.05 3.07 -1.60
CA ASP A 109 0.96 2.18 -2.15
C ASP A 109 2.40 2.61 -1.78
N ARG A 110 3.32 1.65 -1.64
CA ARG A 110 4.70 1.87 -1.11
C ARG A 110 5.64 2.55 -2.09
N ILE A 111 5.29 2.63 -3.37
CA ILE A 111 6.21 3.02 -4.44
C ILE A 111 6.05 4.54 -4.73
N ASN A 112 6.56 5.39 -3.83
CA ASN A 112 6.58 6.86 -4.00
C ASN A 112 7.89 7.50 -3.45
N ASP A 113 8.03 8.83 -3.61
CA ASP A 113 9.15 9.61 -3.04
C ASP A 113 9.18 9.48 -1.51
N LEU A 114 10.20 8.74 -1.04
CA LEU A 114 10.37 8.36 0.36
C LEU A 114 10.56 9.55 1.32
N SER A 115 11.00 10.70 0.82
CA SER A 115 11.36 11.86 1.67
C SER A 115 10.14 12.68 2.08
N PHE A 116 9.34 13.10 1.09
CA PHE A 116 8.05 13.76 1.28
C PHE A 116 7.11 12.87 2.11
N GLU A 117 7.07 11.58 1.77
CA GLU A 117 6.17 10.63 2.36
C GLU A 117 6.40 10.46 3.88
N ARG A 118 7.66 10.40 4.34
CA ARG A 118 7.94 10.24 5.78
C ARG A 118 7.45 11.41 6.62
N LYS A 119 7.71 12.64 6.19
CA LYS A 119 7.28 13.84 6.93
C LYS A 119 5.75 13.90 6.99
N MET A 120 5.11 13.72 5.83
CA MET A 120 3.65 13.71 5.70
C MET A 120 2.99 12.62 6.56
N ILE A 121 3.51 11.38 6.53
CA ILE A 121 2.99 10.28 7.35
C ILE A 121 3.06 10.60 8.85
N ASN A 122 4.17 11.19 9.30
CA ASN A 122 4.32 11.55 10.71
C ASN A 122 3.29 12.60 11.11
N GLU A 123 3.11 13.66 10.32
CA GLU A 123 2.10 14.69 10.58
C GLU A 123 0.67 14.10 10.60
N LEU A 124 0.36 13.16 9.69
CA LEU A 124 -0.93 12.48 9.67
C LEU A 124 -1.14 11.66 10.95
N ARG A 125 -0.15 10.85 11.35
CA ARG A 125 -0.24 10.03 12.57
C ARG A 125 -0.38 10.87 13.82
N GLU A 126 0.39 11.96 13.94
CA GLU A 126 0.31 12.89 15.07
C GLU A 126 -1.05 13.56 15.20
N SER A 127 -1.77 13.76 14.09
CA SER A 127 -3.13 14.30 14.10
C SER A 127 -4.23 13.29 14.43
N GLY A 128 -3.89 12.00 14.58
CA GLY A 128 -4.85 10.92 14.84
C GLY A 128 -5.29 10.14 13.59
N VAL A 129 -4.70 10.38 12.42
CA VAL A 129 -5.00 9.60 11.20
C VAL A 129 -4.30 8.24 11.26
N HIS A 130 -5.07 7.18 11.04
CA HIS A 130 -4.56 5.82 10.91
C HIS A 130 -3.97 5.60 9.51
N PHE A 131 -2.65 5.76 9.40
CA PHE A 131 -1.92 5.54 8.15
C PHE A 131 -1.37 4.10 8.03
N THR A 132 -1.61 3.44 6.90
CA THR A 132 -0.97 2.16 6.55
C THR A 132 -0.54 2.08 5.10
N TYR A 133 0.63 1.50 4.87
CA TYR A 133 1.00 1.04 3.53
C TYR A 133 0.11 -0.13 3.11
N SER A 134 -0.31 -0.10 1.85
CA SER A 134 -0.86 -1.26 1.16
C SER A 134 0.24 -2.29 0.92
N ARG A 135 -0.16 -3.57 0.90
CA ARG A 135 0.69 -4.74 0.61
C ARG A 135 2.01 -4.72 1.39
N LYS A 136 1.93 -4.94 2.69
CA LYS A 136 3.12 -5.11 3.53
C LYS A 136 3.79 -6.45 3.16
N PRO A 137 5.13 -6.51 3.09
CA PRO A 137 5.83 -7.78 3.04
C PRO A 137 5.45 -8.60 4.28
N GLU A 138 4.92 -9.80 4.08
CA GLU A 138 4.46 -10.67 5.15
C GLU A 138 5.23 -11.99 5.14
N LEU A 139 5.54 -12.50 6.33
CA LEU A 139 6.12 -13.82 6.51
C LEU A 139 4.99 -14.87 6.59
N PRO A 140 5.21 -16.11 6.12
CA PRO A 140 6.49 -16.67 5.69
C PRO A 140 6.84 -16.47 4.21
N PHE A 141 5.98 -15.86 3.38
CA PHE A 141 6.17 -15.74 1.91
C PHE A 141 6.77 -14.39 1.49
N GLY A 142 7.95 -14.08 2.02
CA GLY A 142 8.55 -12.75 1.85
C GLY A 142 8.89 -12.41 0.39
N PHE A 143 9.35 -13.37 -0.42
CA PHE A 143 9.64 -13.12 -1.83
C PHE A 143 8.35 -12.97 -2.64
N TYR A 144 7.35 -13.80 -2.33
CA TYR A 144 6.03 -13.66 -2.94
C TYR A 144 5.41 -12.29 -2.64
N SER A 145 5.35 -11.87 -1.38
CA SER A 145 4.77 -10.58 -1.00
C SER A 145 5.48 -9.42 -1.68
N CYS A 146 6.82 -9.41 -1.72
CA CYS A 146 7.58 -8.37 -2.43
C CYS A 146 7.40 -8.41 -3.96
N SER A 147 6.99 -9.55 -4.55
CA SER A 147 6.74 -9.64 -5.99
C SER A 147 5.40 -9.06 -6.42
N ILE A 148 4.45 -8.93 -5.48
CA ILE A 148 3.12 -8.38 -5.71
C ILE A 148 2.95 -6.98 -5.12
N SER A 149 3.76 -6.59 -4.12
CA SER A 149 3.88 -5.21 -3.64
C SER A 149 4.55 -4.31 -4.67
#